data_AF-A0A522CLB3-F1
#
_entry.id   AF-A0A522CLB3-F1
#
_cell.length_a   1.000
_cell.length_b   1.000
_cell.length_c   1.000
_cell.angle_alpha   90.00
_cell.angle_beta   90.00
_cell.angle_gamma   90.00
#
_symmetry.space_group_name_H-M   'P 1'
#
loop_
_entity.id
_entity.type
_entity.pdbx_description
1 polymer ?
#
loop_
_entity_poly.entity_id
_entity_poly.type
_entity_poly.pdbx_seq_one_letter_code
_entity_poly.pdbx_strand_id
1 'polypeptide(L)'
;MIRMIIGGVAAAALLSGPAQAAAANPPALAWLVSPTDTGCRVAMELTGGSGGVTPVSLISDGQLVSLRFFKEDLPARAFLPIRIDKQRFSNLMLRGPDGAGELVLSEETETAMKRGGTLGVAWLSDEPLTVSLAGSERGLRDLRVCGAQAATRHRERAAVELAARERTEAEARARALNDAQLAAIQAQTAAAEAQRRQVEETAERQRRAEAAAQERAYAEARQRAYEDDRRRAYEEAQRRRAYEEDEQRWEPARPGWPRPRYPYPHERY
;
A
#
# COMPACT_ATOMS: atom_id res chain seq x y z
N MET A 1 7.95 -39.08 82.38
CA MET A 1 7.55 -37.73 82.82
C MET A 1 8.83 -36.90 82.87
N ILE A 2 9.09 -35.76 82.22
CA ILE A 2 8.36 -34.68 81.52
C ILE A 2 9.45 -33.98 80.67
N ARG A 3 9.34 -33.88 79.34
CA ARG A 3 8.85 -32.71 78.54
C ARG A 3 9.68 -31.40 78.67
N MET A 4 10.55 -31.18 77.68
CA MET A 4 10.52 -30.12 76.64
C MET A 4 10.16 -28.63 76.94
N ILE A 5 11.10 -27.76 76.50
CA ILE A 5 11.05 -26.43 75.80
C ILE A 5 10.78 -25.10 76.57
N ILE A 6 11.54 -24.09 76.09
CA ILE A 6 11.31 -22.62 75.94
C ILE A 6 12.02 -21.81 77.03
N GLY A 7 12.87 -20.81 76.77
CA GLY A 7 13.27 -20.03 75.59
C GLY A 7 13.84 -18.69 76.11
N GLY A 8 14.57 -17.91 75.30
CA GLY A 8 14.91 -16.53 75.68
C GLY A 8 16.16 -15.93 75.04
N VAL A 9 15.92 -15.11 74.03
CA VAL A 9 16.82 -14.28 73.19
C VAL A 9 17.51 -13.16 73.98
N ALA A 10 18.77 -12.82 73.63
CA ALA A 10 19.22 -11.42 73.53
C ALA A 10 20.53 -11.29 72.72
N ALA A 11 20.55 -10.30 71.83
CA ALA A 11 21.55 -10.04 70.79
C ALA A 11 22.59 -8.99 71.23
N ALA A 12 23.77 -9.02 70.61
CA ALA A 12 24.65 -7.86 70.37
C ALA A 12 25.69 -8.26 69.31
N ALA A 13 25.48 -7.87 68.05
CA ALA A 13 26.09 -6.70 67.42
C ALA A 13 27.61 -6.86 67.18
N LEU A 14 27.96 -7.53 66.08
CA LEU A 14 29.25 -7.31 65.42
C LEU A 14 29.00 -6.63 64.06
N LEU A 15 29.31 -5.34 64.08
CA LEU A 15 29.47 -4.38 63.00
C LEU A 15 29.66 -4.99 61.61
N SER A 16 28.58 -4.97 60.85
CA SER A 16 28.56 -4.97 59.39
C SER A 16 29.12 -3.64 58.87
N GLY A 17 30.39 -3.63 58.47
CA GLY A 17 30.87 -2.66 57.48
C GLY A 17 30.47 -3.16 56.09
N PRO A 18 30.09 -2.29 55.13
CA PRO A 18 29.98 -2.72 53.75
C PRO A 18 31.41 -2.92 53.26
N ALA A 19 31.89 -4.16 53.31
CA ALA A 19 32.89 -4.54 52.33
C ALA A 19 32.18 -4.37 50.98
N GLN A 20 32.48 -3.28 50.25
CA GLN A 20 32.34 -3.31 48.81
C GLN A 20 33.17 -4.52 48.35
N ALA A 21 32.49 -5.64 48.18
CA ALA A 21 32.97 -6.71 47.35
C ALA A 21 33.10 -6.07 45.98
N ALA A 22 34.30 -5.60 45.65
CA ALA A 22 34.73 -5.53 44.27
C ALA A 22 34.41 -6.92 43.72
N ALA A 23 33.36 -7.00 42.89
CA ALA A 23 33.06 -8.20 42.16
C ALA A 23 34.29 -8.43 41.28
N ALA A 24 35.20 -9.25 41.76
CA ALA A 24 36.28 -9.79 40.97
C ALA A 24 35.59 -10.69 39.95
N ASN A 25 35.15 -10.10 38.83
CA ASN A 25 34.68 -10.85 37.70
C ASN A 25 35.80 -11.85 37.36
N PRO A 26 35.56 -13.17 37.49
CA PRO A 26 36.59 -14.14 37.18
C PRO A 26 37.01 -13.91 35.72
N PRO A 27 38.32 -14.00 35.39
CA PRO A 27 38.85 -13.66 34.07
C PRO A 27 38.21 -14.48 32.94
N ALA A 28 37.57 -15.62 33.27
CA ALA A 28 36.82 -16.45 32.34
C ALA A 28 35.52 -15.82 31.80
N LEU A 29 34.94 -14.83 32.50
CA LEU A 29 33.70 -14.15 32.07
C LEU A 29 33.95 -12.86 31.27
N ALA A 30 35.20 -12.38 31.19
CA ALA A 30 35.52 -11.11 30.52
C ALA A 30 35.34 -11.14 28.99
N TRP A 31 35.32 -12.33 28.38
CA TRP A 31 35.27 -12.52 26.92
C TRP A 31 34.06 -13.33 26.45
N LEU A 32 32.89 -13.08 27.06
CA LEU A 32 31.65 -13.73 26.62
C LEU A 32 31.17 -13.16 25.28
N VAL A 33 31.31 -13.94 24.21
CA VAL A 33 30.84 -13.58 22.87
C VAL A 33 29.33 -13.86 22.76
N SER A 34 28.57 -12.81 22.45
CA SER A 34 27.12 -12.87 22.25
C SER A 34 26.76 -12.52 20.81
N PRO A 35 25.90 -13.30 20.13
CA PRO A 35 25.46 -12.97 18.78
C PRO A 35 24.57 -11.71 18.77
N THR A 36 24.60 -11.01 17.65
CA THR A 36 23.73 -9.87 17.29
C THR A 36 23.15 -10.12 15.90
N ASP A 37 22.35 -9.18 15.37
CA ASP A 37 21.70 -9.37 14.06
C ASP A 37 22.71 -9.44 12.91
N THR A 38 23.75 -8.61 12.93
CA THR A 38 24.72 -8.46 11.84
C THR A 38 26.13 -8.97 12.18
N GLY A 39 26.36 -9.40 13.42
CA GLY A 39 27.69 -9.79 13.90
C GLY A 39 27.64 -10.40 15.29
N CYS A 40 28.74 -10.34 16.02
CA CYS A 40 28.79 -10.71 17.44
C CYS A 40 29.43 -9.60 18.27
N ARG A 41 29.19 -9.63 19.57
CA ARG A 41 29.71 -8.64 20.51
C ARG A 41 30.28 -9.27 21.78
N VAL A 42 31.21 -8.57 22.40
CA VAL A 42 31.71 -8.82 23.76
C VAL A 42 31.47 -7.55 24.57
N ALA A 43 30.77 -7.66 25.70
CA ALA A 43 30.61 -6.55 26.63
C ALA A 43 31.83 -6.47 27.55
N MET A 44 32.35 -5.26 27.76
CA MET A 44 33.49 -5.01 28.64
C MET A 44 33.21 -3.78 29.50
N GLU A 45 33.82 -3.75 30.67
CA GLU A 45 33.72 -2.64 31.60
C GLU A 45 35.10 -2.01 31.76
N LEU A 46 35.23 -0.75 31.35
CA LEU A 46 36.43 0.04 31.57
C LEU A 46 36.36 0.65 32.96
N THR A 47 37.39 0.45 33.78
CA THR A 47 37.47 0.95 35.15
C THR A 47 38.51 2.05 35.28
N GLY A 48 38.13 3.14 35.95
CA GLY A 48 39.01 4.25 36.29
C GLY A 48 39.64 4.10 37.67
N GLY A 49 40.65 4.93 37.96
CA GLY A 49 41.35 4.91 39.26
C GLY A 49 40.45 5.28 40.44
N SER A 50 39.41 6.09 40.20
CA SER A 50 38.39 6.45 41.19
C SER A 50 37.37 5.32 41.47
N GLY A 51 37.40 4.23 40.70
CA GLY A 51 36.38 3.17 40.73
C GLY A 51 35.21 3.41 39.78
N GLY A 52 35.22 4.50 39.00
CA GLY A 52 34.23 4.73 37.94
C GLY A 52 34.25 3.62 36.88
N VAL A 53 33.07 3.17 36.46
CA VAL A 53 32.91 2.11 35.45
C VAL A 53 32.21 2.67 34.22
N THR A 54 32.81 2.49 33.05
CA THR A 54 32.20 2.85 31.75
C THR A 54 32.00 1.60 30.90
N PRO A 55 30.75 1.24 30.57
CA PRO A 55 30.47 0.09 29.74
C PRO A 55 30.86 0.37 28.28
N VAL A 56 31.55 -0.58 27.67
CA VAL A 56 31.89 -0.59 26.25
C VAL A 56 31.63 -1.96 25.67
N SER A 57 31.60 -2.06 24.35
CA SER A 57 31.47 -3.35 23.68
C SER A 57 32.40 -3.45 22.49
N LEU A 58 33.07 -4.59 22.36
CA LEU A 58 33.73 -4.96 21.11
C LEU A 58 32.72 -5.65 20.21
N ILE A 59 32.65 -5.24 18.95
CA ILE A 59 31.73 -5.79 17.95
C ILE A 59 32.56 -6.28 16.76
N SER A 60 32.13 -7.36 16.14
CA SER A 60 32.72 -7.82 14.88
C SER A 60 31.69 -8.44 13.96
N ASP A 61 31.82 -8.14 12.68
CA ASP A 61 31.15 -8.78 11.55
C ASP A 61 32.05 -9.86 10.89
N GLY A 62 33.20 -10.15 11.49
CA GLY A 62 34.22 -11.07 10.99
C GLY A 62 35.30 -10.42 10.12
N GLN A 63 35.05 -9.24 9.56
CA GLN A 63 36.04 -8.48 8.79
C GLN A 63 36.74 -7.45 9.66
N LEU A 64 35.96 -6.68 10.40
CA LEU A 64 36.44 -5.62 11.27
C LEU A 64 36.12 -5.93 12.73
N VAL A 65 36.93 -5.39 13.63
CA VAL A 65 36.61 -5.31 15.06
C VAL A 65 36.50 -3.84 15.43
N SER A 66 35.41 -3.47 16.08
CA SER A 66 35.18 -2.10 16.52
C SER A 66 34.86 -2.04 18.01
N LEU A 67 35.32 -0.99 18.68
CA LEU A 67 34.96 -0.68 20.05
C LEU A 67 33.84 0.36 20.06
N ARG A 68 32.65 -0.05 20.52
CA ARG A 68 31.48 0.80 20.67
C ARG A 68 31.37 1.33 22.09
N PHE A 69 31.12 2.63 22.22
CA PHE A 69 31.02 3.36 23.48
C PHE A 69 30.02 4.52 23.37
N PHE A 70 29.63 5.09 24.51
CA PHE A 70 28.80 6.29 24.58
C PHE A 70 29.56 7.43 25.25
N LYS A 71 29.49 8.61 24.66
CA LYS A 71 30.04 9.85 25.19
C LYS A 71 29.28 11.03 24.58
N GLU A 72 29.07 12.07 25.38
CA GLU A 72 28.46 13.30 24.89
C GLU A 72 29.41 14.04 23.92
N ASP A 73 28.83 14.83 23.02
CA ASP A 73 29.57 15.70 22.09
C ASP A 73 30.64 15.02 21.21
N LEU A 74 30.37 13.78 20.79
CA LEU A 74 31.27 13.09 19.85
C LEU A 74 31.29 13.77 18.48
N PRO A 75 32.49 14.01 17.90
CA PRO A 75 32.59 14.48 16.52
C PRO A 75 32.09 13.39 15.56
N ALA A 76 31.65 13.78 14.36
CA ALA A 76 31.16 12.82 13.36
C ALA A 76 32.24 11.80 12.97
N ARG A 77 33.51 12.25 12.89
CA ARG A 77 34.67 11.43 12.58
C ARG A 77 35.92 12.00 13.23
N ALA A 78 36.73 11.16 13.88
CA ALA A 78 38.03 11.56 14.42
C ALA A 78 38.97 10.37 14.52
N PHE A 79 40.28 10.62 14.62
CA PHE A 79 41.24 9.59 15.03
C PHE A 79 41.46 9.67 16.53
N LEU A 80 41.06 8.63 17.25
CA LEU A 80 41.17 8.59 18.71
C LEU A 80 42.23 7.58 19.15
N PRO A 81 43.10 7.97 20.11
CA PRO A 81 44.16 7.10 20.57
C PRO A 81 43.67 6.13 21.65
N ILE A 82 44.03 4.87 21.55
CA ILE A 82 43.96 3.92 22.66
C ILE A 82 45.36 3.44 23.02
N ARG A 83 45.51 2.90 24.23
CA ARG A 83 46.77 2.34 24.70
C ARG A 83 46.62 0.85 24.91
N ILE A 84 47.56 0.06 24.39
CA ILE A 84 47.74 -1.34 24.79
C ILE A 84 49.02 -1.39 25.60
N ASP A 85 48.89 -1.75 26.88
CA ASP A 85 49.93 -1.60 27.89
C ASP A 85 50.46 -0.15 27.93
N LYS A 86 51.62 0.10 27.30
CA LYS A 86 52.25 1.43 27.21
C LYS A 86 52.27 2.01 25.80
N GLN A 87 51.94 1.20 24.78
CA GLN A 87 52.01 1.62 23.37
C GLN A 87 50.70 2.29 22.95
N ARG A 88 50.81 3.40 22.21
CA ARG A 88 49.66 4.17 21.71
C ARG A 88 49.33 3.77 20.28
N PHE A 89 48.06 3.52 20.02
CA PHE A 89 47.52 3.21 18.70
C PHE A 89 46.40 4.19 18.36
N SER A 90 46.38 4.71 17.14
CA SER A 90 45.38 5.69 16.69
C SER A 90 44.38 4.99 15.76
N ASN A 91 43.10 5.04 16.11
CA ASN A 91 42.04 4.30 15.43
C ASN A 91 40.94 5.24 14.95
N LEU A 92 40.26 4.87 13.87
CA LEU A 92 39.21 5.69 13.27
C LEU A 92 37.92 5.57 14.09
N MET A 93 37.44 6.69 14.61
CA MET A 93 36.15 6.80 15.27
C MET A 93 35.10 7.36 14.31
N LEU A 94 33.94 6.72 14.29
CA LEU A 94 32.75 7.15 13.56
C LEU A 94 31.58 7.30 14.54
N ARG A 95 30.79 8.37 14.38
CA ARG A 95 29.56 8.55 15.15
C ARG A 95 28.41 7.82 14.47
N GLY A 96 27.81 6.88 15.19
CA GLY A 96 26.62 6.13 14.76
C GLY A 96 25.34 6.98 14.80
N PRO A 97 24.27 6.52 14.13
CA PRO A 97 22.99 7.23 14.06
C PRO A 97 22.29 7.34 15.42
N ASP A 98 22.57 6.43 16.36
CA ASP A 98 22.07 6.44 17.73
C ASP A 98 22.91 7.32 18.67
N GLY A 99 23.89 8.05 18.14
CA GLY A 99 24.79 8.90 18.90
C GLY A 99 25.96 8.16 19.55
N ALA A 100 26.01 6.83 19.48
CA ALA A 100 27.15 6.03 19.95
C ALA A 100 28.40 6.31 19.11
N GLY A 101 29.57 6.24 19.74
CA GLY A 101 30.85 6.23 19.04
C GLY A 101 31.27 4.80 18.72
N GLU A 102 31.78 4.59 17.51
CA GLU A 102 32.35 3.33 17.06
C GLU A 102 33.81 3.54 16.62
N LEU A 103 34.74 2.96 17.36
CA LEU A 103 36.17 3.02 17.08
C LEU A 103 36.60 1.76 16.31
N VAL A 104 36.81 1.88 15.00
CA VAL A 104 37.29 0.81 14.13
C VAL A 104 38.76 0.52 14.44
N LEU A 105 39.04 -0.68 14.93
CA LEU A 105 40.39 -1.07 15.33
C LEU A 105 41.20 -1.46 14.09
N SER A 106 42.42 -0.92 13.99
CA SER A 106 43.39 -1.35 12.98
C SER A 106 43.89 -2.77 13.29
N GLU A 107 44.36 -3.47 12.26
CA GLU A 107 44.95 -4.81 12.43
C GLU A 107 46.15 -4.81 13.40
N GLU A 108 46.92 -3.72 13.42
CA GLU A 108 48.01 -3.51 14.37
C GLU A 108 47.51 -3.42 15.80
N THR A 109 46.43 -2.65 16.02
CA THR A 109 45.79 -2.52 17.34
C THR A 109 45.22 -3.85 17.80
N GLU A 110 44.54 -4.58 16.92
CA GLU A 110 44.03 -5.92 17.23
C GLU A 110 45.15 -6.90 17.58
N THR A 111 46.25 -6.87 16.83
CA THR A 111 47.42 -7.72 17.10
C THR A 111 48.06 -7.38 18.44
N ALA A 112 48.14 -6.09 18.78
CA ALA A 112 48.57 -5.65 20.10
C ALA A 112 47.60 -6.13 21.19
N MET A 113 46.29 -6.01 21.01
CA MET A 113 45.30 -6.48 21.99
C MET A 113 45.37 -7.98 22.27
N LYS A 114 45.68 -8.81 21.26
CA LYS A 114 45.84 -10.26 21.42
C LYS A 114 47.01 -10.64 22.33
N ARG A 115 48.05 -9.80 22.39
CA ARG A 115 49.30 -10.07 23.13
C ARG A 115 49.47 -9.22 24.39
N GLY A 116 48.80 -8.07 24.44
CA GLY A 116 48.90 -7.12 25.52
C GLY A 116 48.11 -7.54 26.75
N GLY A 117 48.44 -6.95 27.90
CA GLY A 117 47.80 -7.23 29.17
C GLY A 117 46.67 -6.27 29.52
N THR A 118 46.73 -5.02 29.04
CA THR A 118 45.77 -3.97 29.44
C THR A 118 45.39 -3.07 28.27
N LEU A 119 44.10 -2.82 28.10
CA LEU A 119 43.57 -1.78 27.20
C LEU A 119 43.29 -0.52 28.03
N GLY A 120 43.81 0.62 27.60
CA GLY A 120 43.62 1.92 28.22
C GLY A 120 43.00 2.95 27.28
N VAL A 121 42.02 3.70 27.79
CA VAL A 121 41.29 4.74 27.06
C VAL A 121 41.25 6.00 27.92
N ALA A 122 41.91 7.07 27.48
CA ALA A 122 42.09 8.28 28.29
C ALA A 122 41.17 9.46 27.92
N TRP A 123 40.40 9.32 26.83
CA TRP A 123 39.55 10.39 26.31
C TRP A 123 38.05 10.12 26.54
N LEU A 124 37.68 8.97 27.11
CA LEU A 124 36.29 8.58 27.25
C LEU A 124 35.62 9.27 28.44
N SER A 125 36.32 9.36 29.57
CA SER A 125 35.94 10.10 30.77
C SER A 125 37.06 11.07 31.21
N ASP A 126 36.87 11.74 32.34
CA ASP A 126 37.85 12.69 32.90
C ASP A 126 39.12 12.02 33.45
N GLU A 127 39.05 10.72 33.75
CA GLU A 127 40.18 9.92 34.20
C GLU A 127 40.53 8.82 33.18
N PRO A 128 41.79 8.36 33.11
CA PRO A 128 42.15 7.25 32.24
C PRO A 128 41.46 5.97 32.70
N LEU A 129 40.69 5.36 31.80
CA LEU A 129 40.01 4.11 32.05
C LEU A 129 40.82 2.93 31.51
N THR A 130 40.75 1.78 32.17
CA THR A 130 41.47 0.58 31.77
C THR A 130 40.63 -0.69 31.88
N VAL A 131 40.98 -1.73 31.13
CA VAL A 131 40.41 -3.07 31.29
C VAL A 131 41.48 -4.12 31.03
N SER A 132 41.39 -5.23 31.75
CA SER A 132 42.26 -6.39 31.54
C SER A 132 41.99 -7.05 30.19
N LEU A 133 43.06 -7.40 29.48
CA LEU A 133 43.02 -8.18 28.24
C LEU A 133 43.34 -9.66 28.49
N ALA A 134 43.28 -10.14 29.73
CA ALA A 134 43.44 -11.56 30.02
C ALA A 134 42.41 -12.38 29.21
N GLY A 135 42.90 -13.33 28.39
CA GLY A 135 42.06 -14.16 27.52
C GLY A 135 41.67 -13.52 26.18
N SER A 136 42.18 -12.32 25.86
CA SER A 136 41.84 -11.57 24.63
C SER A 136 42.18 -12.31 23.35
N GLU A 137 43.26 -13.08 23.30
CA GLU A 137 43.65 -13.82 22.09
C GLU A 137 42.53 -14.76 21.64
N ARG A 138 42.01 -15.56 22.59
CA ARG A 138 40.90 -16.47 22.34
C ARG A 138 39.60 -15.70 22.13
N GLY A 139 39.31 -14.72 22.99
CA GLY A 139 38.09 -13.92 22.89
C GLY A 139 37.94 -13.18 21.55
N LEU A 140 38.99 -12.54 21.05
CA LEU A 140 39.01 -11.85 19.76
C LEU A 140 38.90 -12.83 18.58
N ARG A 141 39.52 -14.02 18.70
CA ARG A 141 39.36 -15.08 17.69
C ARG A 141 37.92 -15.57 17.62
N ASP A 142 37.33 -15.89 18.77
CA ASP A 142 35.95 -16.37 18.88
C ASP A 142 34.97 -15.28 18.41
N LEU A 143 35.23 -14.01 18.74
CA LEU A 143 34.45 -12.86 18.26
C LEU A 143 34.48 -12.74 16.74
N ARG A 144 35.65 -12.84 16.09
CA ARG A 144 35.76 -12.80 14.62
C ARG A 144 35.06 -13.99 13.95
N VAL A 145 35.24 -15.20 14.47
CA VAL A 145 34.59 -16.40 13.91
C VAL A 145 33.07 -16.31 14.03
N CYS A 146 32.58 -15.93 15.22
CA CYS A 146 31.17 -15.70 15.45
C CYS A 146 30.62 -14.60 14.54
N GLY A 147 31.33 -13.47 14.43
CA GLY A 147 30.97 -12.34 13.57
C GLY A 147 30.82 -12.76 12.11
N ALA A 148 31.79 -13.51 11.57
CA ALA A 148 31.74 -14.00 10.19
C ALA A 148 30.53 -14.93 9.94
N GLN A 149 30.23 -15.82 10.90
CA GLN A 149 29.07 -16.71 10.80
C GLN A 149 27.75 -15.94 10.89
N ALA A 150 27.64 -14.98 11.82
CA ALA A 150 26.47 -14.14 11.98
C ALA A 150 26.23 -13.27 10.73
N ALA A 151 27.27 -12.63 10.20
CA ALA A 151 27.20 -11.81 9.00
C ALA A 151 26.78 -12.64 7.77
N THR A 152 27.29 -13.87 7.63
CA THR A 152 26.88 -14.78 6.54
C THR A 152 25.40 -15.13 6.63
N ARG A 153 24.94 -15.56 7.82
CA ARG A 153 23.52 -15.89 8.07
C ARG A 153 22.62 -14.68 7.86
N HIS A 154 23.06 -13.48 8.23
CA HIS A 154 22.32 -12.25 8.01
C HIS A 154 22.15 -11.96 6.51
N ARG A 155 23.21 -12.09 5.71
CA ARG A 155 23.15 -11.90 4.25
C ARG A 155 22.22 -12.93 3.59
N GLU A 156 22.26 -14.18 4.04
CA GLU A 156 21.34 -15.22 3.55
C GLU A 156 19.88 -14.88 3.86
N ARG A 157 19.57 -14.47 5.09
CA ARG A 157 18.21 -14.03 5.49
C ARG A 157 17.75 -12.83 4.67
N ALA A 158 18.60 -11.82 4.53
CA ALA A 158 18.30 -10.62 3.76
C ALA A 158 18.03 -10.95 2.28
N ALA A 159 18.79 -11.88 1.69
CA ALA A 159 18.57 -12.33 0.31
C ALA A 159 17.23 -13.07 0.16
N VAL A 160 16.86 -13.92 1.12
CA VAL A 160 15.56 -14.61 1.13
C VAL A 160 14.40 -13.63 1.29
N GLU A 161 14.52 -12.65 2.19
CA GLU A 161 13.51 -11.62 2.39
C GLU A 161 13.34 -10.74 1.14
N LEU A 162 14.44 -10.35 0.49
CA LEU A 162 14.39 -9.59 -0.75
C LEU A 162 13.71 -10.40 -1.86
N ALA A 163 14.10 -11.67 -2.04
CA ALA A 163 13.47 -12.54 -3.03
C ALA A 163 11.97 -12.77 -2.75
N ALA A 164 11.57 -12.83 -1.48
CA ALA A 164 10.16 -12.93 -1.11
C ALA A 164 9.39 -11.65 -1.50
N ARG A 165 9.95 -10.46 -1.25
CA ARG A 165 9.36 -9.17 -1.66
C ARG A 165 9.25 -9.06 -3.18
N GLU A 166 10.30 -9.47 -3.91
CA GLU A 166 10.27 -9.45 -5.38
C GLU A 166 9.20 -10.39 -5.94
N ARG A 167 8.99 -11.56 -5.32
CA ARG A 167 7.90 -12.48 -5.71
C ARG A 167 6.53 -11.86 -5.45
N THR A 168 6.31 -11.26 -4.29
CA THR A 168 5.01 -10.63 -3.99
C THR A 168 4.73 -9.44 -4.91
N GLU A 169 5.74 -8.63 -5.22
CA GLU A 169 5.63 -7.55 -6.21
C GLU A 169 5.35 -8.09 -7.62
N ALA A 170 6.02 -9.16 -8.04
CA ALA A 170 5.79 -9.79 -9.34
C ALA A 170 4.37 -10.35 -9.46
N GLU A 171 3.87 -11.03 -8.42
CA GLU A 171 2.49 -11.52 -8.36
C GLU A 171 1.47 -10.37 -8.40
N ALA A 172 1.72 -9.28 -7.68
CA ALA A 172 0.87 -8.10 -7.69
C ALA A 172 0.81 -7.46 -9.09
N ARG A 173 1.96 -7.35 -9.78
CA ARG A 173 2.02 -6.87 -11.17
C ARG A 173 1.28 -7.79 -12.13
N ALA A 174 1.42 -9.12 -11.97
CA ALA A 174 0.72 -10.09 -12.80
C ALA A 174 -0.81 -10.00 -12.64
N ARG A 175 -1.30 -9.85 -11.39
CA ARG A 175 -2.72 -9.64 -11.10
C ARG A 175 -3.23 -8.35 -11.72
N ALA A 176 -2.51 -7.24 -11.54
CA ALA A 176 -2.88 -5.95 -12.11
C ALA A 176 -2.99 -5.99 -13.65
N LEU A 177 -2.08 -6.72 -14.32
CA LEU A 177 -2.14 -6.92 -15.76
C LEU A 177 -3.36 -7.77 -16.17
N ASN A 178 -3.67 -8.83 -15.42
CA ASN A 178 -4.84 -9.65 -15.69
C ASN A 178 -6.14 -8.86 -15.51
N ASP A 179 -6.25 -8.11 -14.41
CA ASP A 179 -7.41 -7.25 -14.13
C ASP A 179 -7.58 -6.16 -15.20
N ALA A 180 -6.48 -5.57 -15.68
CA ALA A 180 -6.51 -4.59 -16.77
C ALA A 180 -6.98 -5.22 -18.11
N GLN A 181 -6.55 -6.44 -18.41
CA GLN A 181 -7.01 -7.17 -19.61
C GLN A 181 -8.51 -7.49 -19.53
N LEU A 182 -8.98 -7.96 -18.37
CA LEU A 182 -10.40 -8.23 -18.15
C LEU A 182 -11.23 -6.95 -18.27
N ALA A 183 -10.78 -5.84 -17.68
CA ALA A 183 -11.45 -4.55 -17.80
C ALA A 183 -11.49 -4.05 -19.25
N ALA A 184 -10.41 -4.24 -20.02
CA ALA A 184 -10.38 -3.88 -21.43
C ALA A 184 -11.36 -4.71 -22.27
N ILE A 185 -11.47 -6.02 -22.02
CA ILE A 185 -12.42 -6.90 -22.71
C ILE A 185 -13.87 -6.50 -22.36
N GLN A 186 -14.15 -6.22 -21.09
CA GLN A 186 -15.47 -5.75 -20.65
C GLN A 186 -15.82 -4.40 -21.29
N ALA A 187 -14.87 -3.46 -21.35
CA ALA A 187 -15.07 -2.17 -22.01
C ALA A 187 -15.33 -2.32 -23.51
N GLN A 188 -14.60 -3.20 -24.21
CA GLN A 188 -14.84 -3.50 -25.63
C GLN A 188 -16.22 -4.12 -25.85
N THR A 189 -16.64 -5.02 -24.95
CA THR A 189 -17.95 -5.68 -25.02
C THR A 189 -19.08 -4.66 -24.80
N ALA A 190 -18.96 -3.83 -23.76
CA ALA A 190 -19.93 -2.76 -23.48
C ALA A 190 -20.01 -1.74 -24.62
N ALA A 191 -18.88 -1.37 -25.23
CA ALA A 191 -18.85 -0.49 -26.41
C ALA A 191 -19.54 -1.13 -27.62
N ALA A 192 -19.30 -2.43 -27.88
CA ALA A 192 -19.97 -3.17 -28.95
C ALA A 192 -21.49 -3.27 -28.72
N GLU A 193 -21.93 -3.52 -27.48
CA GLU A 193 -23.35 -3.54 -27.13
C GLU A 193 -23.99 -2.16 -27.28
N ALA A 194 -23.30 -1.08 -26.88
CA ALA A 194 -23.78 0.28 -27.07
C ALA A 194 -23.95 0.61 -28.57
N GLN A 195 -23.01 0.18 -29.41
CA GLN A 195 -23.13 0.33 -30.88
C GLN A 195 -24.34 -0.44 -31.42
N ARG A 196 -24.59 -1.67 -30.96
CA ARG A 196 -25.78 -2.44 -31.36
C ARG A 196 -27.06 -1.71 -30.99
N ARG A 197 -27.16 -1.20 -29.76
CA ARG A 197 -28.33 -0.42 -29.31
C ARG A 197 -28.54 0.85 -30.14
N GLN A 198 -27.46 1.55 -30.51
CA GLN A 198 -27.56 2.72 -31.40
C GLN A 198 -28.08 2.35 -32.79
N VAL A 199 -27.62 1.23 -33.35
CA VAL A 199 -28.11 0.73 -34.65
C VAL A 199 -29.59 0.33 -34.55
N GLU A 200 -29.99 -0.35 -33.48
CA GLU A 200 -31.39 -0.73 -33.25
C GLU A 200 -32.29 0.49 -33.07
N GLU A 201 -31.88 1.48 -32.27
CA GLU A 201 -32.63 2.71 -32.05
C GLU A 201 -32.73 3.54 -33.32
N THR A 202 -31.65 3.68 -34.09
CA THR A 202 -31.68 4.38 -35.39
C THR A 202 -32.57 3.67 -36.40
N ALA A 203 -32.53 2.34 -36.45
CA ALA A 203 -33.43 1.54 -37.27
C ALA A 203 -34.90 1.66 -36.82
N GLU A 204 -35.18 1.74 -35.52
CA GLU A 204 -36.53 1.98 -35.01
C GLU A 204 -37.02 3.40 -35.35
N ARG A 205 -36.18 4.42 -35.19
CA ARG A 205 -36.50 5.79 -35.60
C ARG A 205 -36.80 5.87 -37.09
N GLN A 206 -36.04 5.18 -37.93
CA GLN A 206 -36.31 5.08 -39.37
C GLN A 206 -37.65 4.41 -39.65
N ARG A 207 -37.94 3.26 -39.02
CA ARG A 207 -39.25 2.58 -39.15
C ARG A 207 -40.42 3.46 -38.73
N ARG A 208 -40.28 4.23 -37.64
CA ARG A 208 -41.31 5.18 -37.20
C ARG A 208 -41.47 6.35 -38.20
N ALA A 209 -40.37 6.86 -38.75
CA ALA A 209 -40.41 7.92 -39.75
C ALA A 209 -41.05 7.44 -41.07
N GLU A 210 -40.75 6.22 -41.52
CA GLU A 210 -41.36 5.59 -42.69
C GLU A 210 -42.85 5.34 -42.49
N ALA A 211 -43.26 4.81 -41.33
CA ALA A 211 -44.67 4.64 -40.98
C ALA A 211 -45.43 5.98 -40.99
N ALA A 212 -44.86 7.03 -40.38
CA ALA A 212 -45.45 8.36 -40.39
C ALA A 212 -45.53 8.97 -41.81
N ALA A 213 -44.55 8.68 -42.68
CA ALA A 213 -44.58 9.12 -44.08
C ALA A 213 -45.67 8.38 -44.88
N GLN A 214 -45.84 7.07 -44.65
CA GLN A 214 -46.91 6.28 -45.26
C GLN A 214 -48.29 6.75 -44.81
N GLU A 215 -48.48 7.05 -43.52
CA GLU A 215 -49.74 7.60 -43.01
C GLU A 215 -50.09 8.95 -43.65
N ARG A 216 -49.09 9.85 -43.79
CA ARG A 216 -49.27 11.13 -44.49
C ARG A 216 -49.66 10.92 -45.95
N ALA A 217 -48.95 10.05 -46.68
CA ALA A 217 -49.27 9.73 -48.07
C ALA A 217 -50.68 9.14 -48.23
N TYR A 218 -51.09 8.25 -47.32
CA TYR A 218 -52.43 7.69 -47.30
C TYR A 218 -53.51 8.75 -46.99
N ALA A 219 -53.25 9.65 -46.05
CA ALA A 219 -54.14 10.76 -45.74
C ALA A 219 -54.28 11.72 -46.93
N GLU A 220 -53.17 12.09 -47.59
CA GLU A 220 -53.18 12.92 -48.80
C GLU A 220 -53.93 12.23 -49.95
N ALA A 221 -53.72 10.93 -50.18
CA ALA A 221 -54.46 10.18 -51.18
C ALA A 221 -55.98 10.16 -50.90
N ARG A 222 -56.35 10.00 -49.62
CA ARG A 222 -57.76 10.04 -49.20
C ARG A 222 -58.36 11.43 -49.41
N GLN A 223 -57.62 12.50 -49.11
CA GLN A 223 -58.05 13.87 -49.36
C GLN A 223 -58.23 14.14 -50.85
N ARG A 224 -57.27 13.73 -51.70
CA ARG A 224 -57.39 13.87 -53.16
C ARG A 224 -58.59 13.12 -53.71
N ALA A 225 -58.84 11.89 -53.27
CA ALA A 225 -60.02 11.13 -53.66
C ALA A 225 -61.32 11.85 -53.25
N TYR A 226 -61.37 12.39 -52.03
CA TYR A 226 -62.51 13.17 -51.56
C TYR A 226 -62.71 14.47 -52.38
N GLU A 227 -61.63 15.18 -52.71
CA GLU A 227 -61.69 16.38 -53.55
C GLU A 227 -62.13 16.06 -54.98
N ASP A 228 -61.65 14.96 -55.56
CA ASP A 228 -62.05 14.47 -56.88
C ASP A 228 -63.53 14.08 -56.91
N ASP A 229 -64.02 13.34 -55.92
CA ASP A 229 -65.44 13.00 -55.80
C ASP A 229 -66.29 14.25 -55.60
N ARG A 230 -65.84 15.19 -54.76
CA ARG A 230 -66.51 16.49 -54.58
C ARG A 230 -66.58 17.26 -55.90
N ARG A 231 -65.48 17.29 -56.68
CA ARG A 231 -65.44 17.93 -58.00
C ARG A 231 -66.42 17.27 -58.97
N ARG A 232 -66.41 15.94 -59.05
CA ARG A 232 -67.35 15.16 -59.89
C ARG A 232 -68.81 15.43 -59.52
N ALA A 233 -69.13 15.47 -58.23
CA ALA A 233 -70.48 15.78 -57.76
C ALA A 233 -70.91 17.22 -58.13
N TYR A 234 -70.00 18.20 -58.02
CA TYR A 234 -70.26 19.57 -58.48
C TYR A 234 -70.47 19.66 -59.99
N GLU A 235 -69.66 18.95 -60.79
CA GLU A 235 -69.80 18.86 -62.25
C GLU A 235 -71.11 18.19 -62.67
N GLU A 236 -71.52 17.12 -61.96
CA GLU A 236 -72.78 16.42 -62.19
C GLU A 236 -73.99 17.30 -61.82
N ALA A 237 -73.91 18.05 -60.71
CA ALA A 237 -74.93 19.03 -60.33
C ALA A 237 -75.04 20.18 -61.35
N GLN A 238 -73.91 20.66 -61.87
CA GLN A 238 -73.86 21.65 -62.96
C GLN A 238 -74.49 21.09 -64.25
N ARG A 239 -74.14 19.85 -64.63
CA ARG A 239 -74.79 19.17 -65.77
C ARG A 239 -76.28 19.02 -65.57
N ARG A 240 -76.73 18.60 -64.38
CA ARG A 240 -78.17 18.52 -64.04
C ARG A 240 -78.86 19.87 -64.16
N ARG A 241 -78.26 20.95 -63.66
CA ARG A 241 -78.78 22.30 -63.85
C ARG A 241 -78.87 22.70 -65.31
N ALA A 242 -77.86 22.39 -66.12
CA ALA A 242 -77.89 22.66 -67.55
C ALA A 242 -79.01 21.87 -68.27
N TYR A 243 -79.28 20.63 -67.85
CA TYR A 243 -80.43 19.85 -68.32
C TYR A 243 -81.78 20.41 -67.82
N GLU A 244 -81.88 20.91 -66.59
CA GLU A 244 -83.08 21.61 -66.07
C GLU A 244 -83.31 22.96 -66.76
N GLU A 245 -82.26 23.65 -67.20
CA GLU A 245 -82.33 24.90 -67.98
C GLU A 245 -82.81 24.64 -69.43
N ASP A 246 -82.44 23.50 -70.02
CA ASP A 246 -82.99 23.03 -71.30
C ASP A 246 -84.45 22.55 -71.16
N GLU A 247 -84.84 21.95 -70.04
CA GLU A 247 -86.25 21.58 -69.76
C GLU A 247 -87.14 22.80 -69.47
N GLN A 248 -86.64 23.87 -68.83
CA GLN A 248 -87.40 25.12 -68.63
C GLN A 248 -87.53 25.96 -69.92
N ARG A 249 -86.74 25.68 -70.97
CA ARG A 249 -86.85 26.35 -72.28
C ARG A 249 -87.87 25.68 -73.21
N TRP A 250 -88.40 24.51 -72.86
CA TRP A 250 -89.33 23.76 -73.69
C TRP A 250 -90.53 23.22 -72.88
N GLU A 251 -91.34 24.12 -72.32
CA GLU A 251 -92.70 23.79 -71.86
C GLU A 251 -93.74 24.04 -72.98
N PRO A 252 -94.35 23.00 -73.58
CA PRO A 252 -95.50 23.17 -74.46
C PRO A 252 -96.78 23.39 -73.64
N ALA A 253 -97.53 24.43 -74.00
CA ALA A 253 -98.80 24.84 -73.41
C ALA A 253 -99.80 23.68 -73.25
N ARG A 254 -100.22 23.39 -72.02
CA ARG A 254 -101.24 22.36 -71.72
C ARG A 254 -102.66 22.95 -71.75
N PRO A 255 -103.59 22.40 -72.55
CA PRO A 255 -104.98 22.83 -72.58
C PRO A 255 -105.72 22.45 -71.29
N GLY A 256 -106.51 23.40 -70.77
CA GLY A 256 -107.34 23.22 -69.60
C GLY A 256 -108.46 22.20 -69.82
N TRP A 257 -108.52 21.20 -68.94
CA TRP A 257 -109.68 20.35 -68.74
C TRP A 257 -110.07 20.39 -67.26
N PRO A 258 -111.34 20.70 -66.92
CA PRO A 258 -111.79 20.80 -65.54
C PRO A 258 -111.99 19.39 -64.97
N ARG A 259 -111.54 19.16 -63.74
CA ARG A 259 -111.82 17.93 -62.99
C ARG A 259 -112.24 18.21 -61.54
N PRO A 260 -113.07 17.33 -60.96
CA PRO A 260 -114.25 17.73 -60.21
C PRO A 260 -114.04 17.71 -58.70
N ARG A 261 -114.89 18.49 -58.02
CA ARG A 261 -115.06 18.53 -56.58
C ARG A 261 -115.91 17.33 -56.14
N TYR A 262 -115.36 16.40 -55.36
CA TYR A 262 -116.14 15.47 -54.54
C TYR A 262 -115.45 15.27 -53.17
N PRO A 263 -116.23 15.02 -52.10
CA PRO A 263 -115.88 15.33 -50.71
C PRO A 263 -115.28 14.15 -49.94
N TYR A 264 -114.61 14.47 -48.83
CA TYR A 264 -114.15 13.54 -47.79
C TYR A 264 -115.29 12.68 -47.21
N PRO A 265 -114.99 11.46 -46.68
CA PRO A 265 -115.00 11.33 -45.22
C PRO A 265 -114.04 10.28 -44.59
N HIS A 266 -113.66 10.61 -43.35
CA HIS A 266 -113.40 9.81 -42.13
C HIS A 266 -113.16 8.29 -42.16
N GLU A 267 -112.13 7.94 -41.36
CA GLU A 267 -112.05 6.89 -40.30
C GLU A 267 -112.65 5.50 -40.53
N ARG A 268 -111.84 4.46 -40.24
CA ARG A 268 -111.98 3.63 -39.02
C ARG A 268 -110.97 2.47 -38.98
N TYR A 269 -110.38 2.29 -37.79
CA TYR A 269 -109.57 1.18 -37.25
C TYR A 269 -108.16 0.94 -37.80
#